data_AF-A0A7K3F3T7-F1
#
_entry.id   AF-A0A7K3F3T7-F1
#
_cell.length_a   1.000
_cell.length_b   1.000
_cell.length_c   1.000
_cell.angle_alpha   90.00
_cell.angle_beta   90.00
_cell.angle_gamma   90.00
#
_symmetry.space_group_name_H-M   'P 1'
#
loop_
_entity.id
_entity.type
_entity.pdbx_description
1 polymer ?
#
loop_
_entity_poly.entity_id
_entity_poly.type
_entity_poly.pdbx_seq_one_letter_code
_entity_poly.pdbx_strand_id
1 'polypeptide(L)'
;VDWSAGAVELLTEAREWPREGRPRRAGVSSFGISGTNAHLILEEAPAEEQGTVPAPSSGGVVPLVVSARSTASLAGQAGRLADFVEQSGQGSLTGIARSLITGRALLTERAVVVADSEGEALAGLRSLERGENPAGLVTGKVSGSGTPGKVVWVFPGQGSQWAGMGRELLDASPVFAERIAECAAALEPFIDWSLIDVLRGDADPGLMERVDVLQPASFAVMVGLAAVWQSVGVKPDAVLGHSQGEIAAACVSGALSLEDAARVVALRSQA
;
A
#
# COMPACT_ATOMS: atom_id res chain seq x y z
N VAL A 1 -10.83 51.23 -31.90
CA VAL A 1 -9.95 50.23 -32.55
C VAL A 1 -10.67 49.80 -33.82
N ASP A 2 -10.00 49.86 -34.96
CA ASP A 2 -10.53 49.29 -36.20
C ASP A 2 -10.19 47.80 -36.21
N TRP A 3 -11.19 46.96 -35.96
CA TRP A 3 -11.01 45.50 -35.93
C TRP A 3 -11.09 44.87 -37.32
N SER A 4 -11.48 45.63 -38.35
CA SER A 4 -11.53 45.17 -39.74
C SER A 4 -10.17 45.30 -40.46
N ALA A 5 -9.27 46.09 -39.89
CA ALA A 5 -7.90 46.25 -40.34
C ALA A 5 -6.92 45.61 -39.34
N GLY A 6 -6.36 44.43 -39.66
CA GLY A 6 -5.28 43.83 -38.87
C GLY A 6 -5.33 42.31 -38.76
N ALA A 7 -4.40 41.76 -37.97
CA ALA A 7 -4.27 40.31 -37.71
C ALA A 7 -4.76 39.90 -36.31
N VAL A 8 -5.62 40.71 -35.68
CA VAL A 8 -6.12 40.50 -34.31
C VAL A 8 -7.64 40.33 -34.35
N GLU A 9 -8.12 39.21 -33.83
CA GLU A 9 -9.55 38.88 -33.73
C GLU A 9 -9.91 38.66 -32.25
N LEU A 10 -11.10 39.10 -31.84
CA LEU A 10 -11.63 38.85 -30.51
C LEU A 10 -12.19 37.42 -30.43
N LEU A 11 -11.79 36.67 -29.41
CA LEU A 11 -12.33 35.33 -29.15
C LEU A 11 -13.69 35.44 -28.43
N THR A 12 -14.78 35.48 -29.19
CA THR A 12 -16.16 35.61 -28.65
C THR A 12 -16.81 34.29 -28.23
N GLU A 13 -16.22 33.17 -28.66
CA GLU A 13 -16.64 31.81 -28.31
C GLU A 13 -15.40 30.90 -28.18
N ALA A 14 -15.53 29.78 -27.48
CA ALA A 14 -14.44 28.81 -27.36
C ALA A 14 -14.08 28.23 -28.74
N ARG A 15 -12.79 28.25 -29.09
CA ARG A 15 -12.28 27.66 -30.33
C ARG A 15 -11.20 26.63 -30.02
N GLU A 16 -11.11 25.60 -30.85
CA GLU A 16 -10.01 24.65 -30.78
C GLU A 16 -8.67 25.33 -31.07
N TRP A 17 -7.63 24.90 -30.36
CA TRP A 17 -6.26 25.35 -30.59
C TRP A 17 -5.37 24.15 -30.90
N PRO A 18 -5.32 23.70 -32.17
CA PRO A 18 -4.61 22.50 -32.58
C PRO A 18 -3.09 22.68 -32.55
N ARG A 19 -2.36 21.56 -32.43
CA ARG A 19 -0.90 21.51 -32.44
C ARG A 19 -0.40 21.32 -33.87
N GLU A 20 -0.13 22.42 -34.57
CA GLU A 20 0.25 22.42 -35.99
C GLU A 20 1.77 22.36 -36.20
N GLY A 21 2.43 21.31 -35.70
CA GLY A 21 3.87 21.11 -35.88
C GLY A 21 4.78 22.12 -35.15
N ARG A 22 4.20 23.02 -34.36
CA ARG A 22 4.92 24.00 -33.52
C ARG A 22 4.27 24.11 -32.14
N PRO A 23 5.05 24.46 -31.10
CA PRO A 23 4.49 24.73 -29.79
C PRO A 23 3.45 25.84 -29.81
N ARG A 24 2.32 25.62 -29.14
CA ARG A 24 1.32 26.67 -28.88
C ARG A 24 1.95 27.77 -28.02
N ARG A 25 1.78 29.03 -28.42
CA ARG A 25 2.32 30.19 -27.73
C ARG A 25 1.27 31.27 -27.51
N ALA A 26 1.24 31.86 -26.33
CA ALA A 26 0.36 32.97 -25.98
C ALA A 26 1.15 34.12 -25.35
N GLY A 27 0.69 35.34 -25.58
CA GLY A 27 1.17 36.53 -24.86
C GLY A 27 0.21 36.91 -23.73
N VAL A 28 0.74 37.28 -22.56
CA VAL A 28 -0.01 37.87 -21.45
C VAL A 28 0.55 39.25 -21.18
N SER A 29 -0.26 40.30 -21.32
CA SER A 29 0.14 41.69 -21.04
C SER A 29 -0.60 42.23 -19.82
N SER A 30 0.10 42.99 -18.99
CA SER A 30 -0.48 43.73 -17.86
C SER A 30 0.08 45.15 -17.81
N PHE A 31 -0.81 46.13 -17.75
CA PHE A 31 -0.48 47.56 -17.78
C PHE A 31 -1.06 48.22 -16.52
N GLY A 32 -0.18 48.50 -15.54
CA GLY A 32 -0.59 49.07 -14.26
C GLY A 32 -0.87 50.56 -14.36
N ILE A 33 -1.82 51.05 -13.56
CA ILE A 33 -2.18 52.48 -13.51
C ILE A 33 -0.99 53.39 -13.13
N SER A 34 0.01 52.85 -12.42
CA SER A 34 1.26 53.54 -12.08
C SER A 34 2.22 53.72 -13.27
N GLY A 35 1.91 53.13 -14.43
CA GLY A 35 2.75 53.15 -15.63
C GLY A 35 3.75 51.98 -15.74
N THR A 36 3.74 51.03 -14.80
CA THR A 36 4.55 49.81 -14.93
C THR A 36 3.86 48.79 -15.85
N ASN A 37 4.60 48.33 -16.85
CA ASN A 37 4.11 47.39 -17.87
C ASN A 37 4.87 46.07 -17.78
N ALA A 38 4.16 44.96 -17.92
CA ALA A 38 4.74 43.62 -17.99
C ALA A 38 4.15 42.87 -19.20
N HIS A 39 4.99 42.10 -19.88
CA HIS A 39 4.58 41.22 -20.97
C HIS A 39 5.27 39.87 -20.83
N LEU A 40 4.49 38.79 -20.83
CA LEU A 40 4.97 37.41 -20.74
C LEU A 40 4.63 36.67 -22.03
N ILE A 41 5.57 35.85 -22.50
CA ILE A 41 5.33 34.87 -23.55
C ILE A 41 5.28 33.49 -22.90
N LEU A 42 4.15 32.81 -23.06
CA LEU A 42 3.94 31.45 -22.63
C LEU A 42 4.10 30.53 -23.83
N GLU A 43 4.76 29.40 -23.61
CA GLU A 43 4.82 28.29 -24.54
C GLU A 43 4.23 27.06 -23.84
N GLU A 44 3.51 26.22 -24.57
CA GLU A 44 3.04 24.94 -24.02
C GLU A 44 4.21 24.09 -23.52
N ALA A 45 3.97 23.26 -22.51
CA ALA A 45 4.98 22.32 -22.04
C ALA A 45 5.44 21.41 -23.20
N PRO A 46 6.73 21.00 -23.22
CA PRO A 46 7.20 19.96 -24.12
C PRO A 46 6.26 18.75 -24.05
N ALA A 47 6.07 18.07 -25.18
CA ALA A 47 5.42 16.77 -25.10
C ALA A 47 6.29 15.89 -24.18
N GLU A 48 5.78 15.56 -23.00
CA GLU A 48 6.29 14.39 -22.31
C GLU A 48 6.02 13.25 -23.28
N GLU A 49 7.09 12.62 -23.80
CA GLU A 49 6.98 11.23 -24.20
C GLU A 49 6.31 10.58 -23.01
N GLN A 50 5.09 10.09 -23.21
CA GLN A 50 4.48 9.20 -22.23
C GLN A 50 5.42 8.01 -22.21
N GLY A 51 6.48 8.11 -21.39
CA GLY A 51 7.34 7.00 -21.06
C GLY A 51 6.36 5.92 -20.71
N THR A 52 6.49 4.77 -21.36
CA THR A 52 5.67 3.60 -21.11
C THR A 52 5.73 3.34 -19.62
N VAL A 53 4.80 3.95 -18.86
CA VAL A 53 4.56 3.60 -17.48
C VAL A 53 4.20 2.15 -17.63
N PRO A 54 5.00 1.22 -17.07
CA PRO A 54 4.67 -0.19 -17.13
C PRO A 54 3.20 -0.26 -16.73
N ALA A 55 2.38 -0.87 -17.60
CA ALA A 55 0.95 -0.98 -17.33
C ALA A 55 0.84 -1.41 -15.87
N PRO A 56 0.16 -0.63 -15.01
CA PRO A 56 0.02 -1.01 -13.61
C PRO A 56 -0.50 -2.44 -13.64
N SER A 57 0.18 -3.34 -12.92
CA SER A 57 -0.23 -4.73 -12.83
C SER A 57 -1.74 -4.73 -12.62
N SER A 58 -2.47 -5.26 -13.60
CA SER A 58 -3.92 -5.21 -13.61
C SER A 58 -4.40 -6.07 -12.44
N GLY A 59 -4.84 -5.42 -11.37
CA GLY A 59 -5.36 -6.08 -10.18
C GLY A 59 -4.39 -6.06 -9.00
N GLY A 60 -5.01 -6.05 -7.82
CA GLY A 60 -4.31 -6.03 -6.54
C GLY A 60 -4.96 -5.03 -5.60
N VAL A 61 -5.00 -5.40 -4.33
CA VAL A 61 -5.47 -4.57 -3.24
C VAL A 61 -4.59 -3.31 -3.13
N VAL A 62 -5.21 -2.11 -3.13
CA VAL A 62 -4.50 -0.85 -2.96
C VAL A 62 -4.91 -0.11 -1.68
N PRO A 63 -3.96 0.56 -0.99
CA PRO A 63 -4.26 1.44 0.13
C PRO A 63 -4.50 2.88 -0.36
N LEU A 64 -5.75 3.35 -0.28
CA LEU A 64 -6.09 4.75 -0.51
C LEU A 64 -5.93 5.54 0.80
N VAL A 65 -4.82 6.26 0.90
CA VAL A 65 -4.49 7.06 2.09
C VAL A 65 -5.14 8.44 1.99
N VAL A 66 -5.96 8.80 2.97
CA VAL A 66 -6.58 10.11 3.10
C VAL A 66 -6.10 10.75 4.39
N SER A 67 -5.75 12.03 4.36
CA SER A 67 -5.40 12.76 5.59
C SER A 67 -5.90 14.19 5.61
N ALA A 68 -6.15 14.69 6.82
CA ALA A 68 -6.58 16.07 7.07
C ALA A 68 -6.13 16.55 8.46
N ARG A 69 -6.37 17.84 8.77
CA ARG A 69 -6.06 18.41 10.11
C ARG A 69 -7.18 18.21 11.13
N SER A 70 -8.38 17.82 10.69
CA SER A 70 -9.54 17.57 11.54
C SER A 70 -10.37 16.43 10.98
N THR A 71 -11.17 15.79 11.83
CA THR A 71 -12.07 14.71 11.43
C THR A 71 -13.09 15.17 10.39
N ALA A 72 -13.65 16.37 10.54
CA ALA A 72 -14.56 16.95 9.56
C ALA A 72 -13.89 17.21 8.19
N SER A 73 -12.65 17.71 8.19
CA SER A 73 -11.90 17.88 6.95
C SER A 73 -11.47 16.55 6.32
N LEU A 74 -11.29 15.49 7.12
CA LEU A 74 -11.00 14.14 6.64
C LEU A 74 -12.21 13.57 5.91
N ALA A 75 -13.40 13.66 6.52
CA ALA A 75 -14.66 13.27 5.89
C ALA A 75 -14.90 14.03 4.57
N GLY A 76 -14.73 15.36 4.58
CA GLY A 76 -14.87 16.16 3.36
C GLY A 76 -13.82 15.86 2.29
N GLN A 77 -12.62 15.42 2.67
CA GLN A 77 -11.61 14.97 1.70
C GLN A 77 -11.94 13.60 1.13
N ALA A 78 -12.53 12.71 1.92
CA ALA A 78 -13.01 11.41 1.46
C ALA A 78 -14.12 11.57 0.41
N GLY A 79 -15.10 12.45 0.65
CA GLY A 79 -16.17 12.76 -0.31
C GLY A 79 -15.63 13.28 -1.64
N ARG A 80 -14.73 14.28 -1.61
CA ARG A 80 -14.08 14.79 -2.83
C ARG A 80 -13.28 13.73 -3.59
N LEU A 81 -12.63 12.81 -2.88
CA LEU A 81 -11.90 11.72 -3.51
C LEU A 81 -12.85 10.70 -4.13
N ALA A 82 -13.98 10.41 -3.48
CA ALA A 82 -15.01 9.54 -4.04
C ALA A 82 -15.61 10.14 -5.32
N ASP A 83 -15.96 11.43 -5.31
CA ASP A 83 -16.46 12.15 -6.49
C ASP A 83 -15.43 12.10 -7.64
N PHE A 84 -14.15 12.26 -7.32
CA PHE A 84 -13.07 12.19 -8.30
C PHE A 84 -12.94 10.79 -8.90
N VAL A 85 -12.96 9.74 -8.08
CA VAL A 85 -12.89 8.33 -8.55
C VAL A 85 -14.07 8.03 -9.46
N GLU A 86 -15.27 8.44 -9.08
CA GLU A 86 -16.51 8.24 -9.84
C GLU A 86 -16.50 8.96 -11.19
N GLN A 87 -15.99 10.19 -11.24
CA GLN A 87 -15.92 11.00 -12.48
C GLN A 87 -14.76 10.58 -13.40
N SER A 88 -13.67 10.07 -12.84
CA SER A 88 -12.47 9.80 -13.63
C SER A 88 -12.67 8.66 -14.62
N GLY A 89 -13.50 7.66 -14.31
CA GLY A 89 -13.92 6.54 -15.17
C GLY A 89 -12.83 5.72 -15.88
N GLN A 90 -11.57 6.11 -15.72
CA GLN A 90 -10.38 5.72 -16.51
C GLN A 90 -9.08 5.83 -15.67
N GLY A 91 -9.17 6.30 -14.41
CA GLY A 91 -8.01 6.46 -13.54
C GLY A 91 -7.68 5.16 -12.82
N SER A 92 -6.52 4.56 -13.08
CA SER A 92 -6.06 3.39 -12.32
C SER A 92 -6.02 3.71 -10.82
N LEU A 93 -6.72 2.91 -10.00
CA LEU A 93 -6.71 3.04 -8.54
C LEU A 93 -5.29 3.04 -7.96
N THR A 94 -4.37 2.27 -8.55
CA THR A 94 -2.95 2.28 -8.19
C THR A 94 -2.30 3.64 -8.42
N GLY A 95 -2.64 4.31 -9.52
CA GLY A 95 -2.21 5.68 -9.83
C GLY A 95 -2.74 6.70 -8.81
N ILE A 96 -4.01 6.54 -8.42
CA ILE A 96 -4.63 7.36 -7.37
C ILE A 96 -3.93 7.15 -6.02
N ALA A 97 -3.79 5.89 -5.59
CA ALA A 97 -3.11 5.52 -4.35
C ALA A 97 -1.68 6.09 -4.29
N ARG A 98 -0.92 5.96 -5.38
CA ARG A 98 0.42 6.55 -5.49
C ARG A 98 0.40 8.06 -5.32
N SER A 99 -0.49 8.74 -6.03
CA SER A 99 -0.61 10.21 -6.00
C SER A 99 -1.00 10.73 -4.62
N LEU A 100 -1.79 9.97 -3.86
CA LEU A 100 -2.18 10.31 -2.48
C LEU A 100 -1.01 10.30 -1.50
N ILE A 101 0.03 9.50 -1.75
CA ILE A 101 1.22 9.44 -0.89
C ILE A 101 2.34 10.35 -1.41
N THR A 102 2.58 10.41 -2.71
CA THR A 102 3.72 11.16 -3.27
C THR A 102 3.39 12.62 -3.58
N GLY A 103 2.12 12.94 -3.84
CA GLY A 103 1.67 14.27 -4.28
C GLY A 103 0.86 15.04 -3.25
N ARG A 104 0.75 14.56 -2.01
CA ARG A 104 -0.01 15.21 -0.93
C ARG A 104 0.76 15.17 0.39
N ALA A 105 0.58 16.20 1.21
CA ALA A 105 1.08 16.20 2.57
C ALA A 105 0.29 15.21 3.44
N LEU A 106 0.99 14.46 4.30
CA LEU A 106 0.38 13.56 5.28
C LEU A 106 0.10 14.30 6.60
N LEU A 107 -1.17 14.56 6.87
CA LEU A 107 -1.65 15.33 8.03
C LEU A 107 -1.98 14.44 9.23
N THR A 108 -2.49 15.02 10.31
CA THR A 108 -2.61 14.36 11.62
C THR A 108 -3.77 13.38 11.71
N GLU A 109 -4.93 13.71 11.15
CA GLU A 109 -6.07 12.80 11.05
C GLU A 109 -5.90 12.00 9.76
N ARG A 110 -5.86 10.66 9.86
CA ARG A 110 -5.55 9.76 8.75
C ARG A 110 -6.58 8.66 8.64
N ALA A 111 -6.83 8.25 7.42
CA ALA A 111 -7.60 7.07 7.08
C ALA A 111 -6.91 6.32 5.94
N VAL A 112 -7.06 5.00 5.94
CA VAL A 112 -6.66 4.13 4.84
C VAL A 112 -7.86 3.28 4.47
N VAL A 113 -8.33 3.42 3.23
CA VAL A 113 -9.29 2.50 2.62
C VAL A 113 -8.49 1.46 1.85
N VAL A 114 -8.63 0.19 2.22
CA VAL A 114 -8.02 -0.94 1.54
C VAL A 114 -9.06 -1.48 0.57
N ALA A 115 -8.78 -1.43 -0.74
CA ALA A 115 -9.76 -1.77 -1.76
C ALA A 115 -9.12 -2.60 -2.88
N ASP A 116 -9.83 -3.64 -3.33
CA ASP A 116 -9.44 -4.46 -4.48
C ASP A 116 -10.05 -3.97 -5.81
N SER A 117 -10.99 -3.04 -5.73
CA SER A 117 -11.82 -2.59 -6.84
C SER A 117 -12.32 -1.16 -6.63
N GLU A 118 -12.77 -0.52 -7.71
CA GLU A 118 -13.32 0.83 -7.66
C GLU A 118 -14.59 0.90 -6.81
N GLY A 119 -15.41 -0.16 -6.84
CA GLY A 119 -16.61 -0.28 -6.02
C GLY A 119 -16.28 -0.30 -4.52
N GLU A 120 -15.30 -1.10 -4.10
CA GLU A 120 -14.84 -1.12 -2.71
C GLU A 120 -14.22 0.22 -2.28
N ALA A 121 -13.42 0.83 -3.16
CA ALA A 121 -12.83 2.13 -2.91
C ALA A 121 -13.90 3.20 -2.67
N LEU A 122 -14.90 3.27 -3.56
CA LEU A 122 -16.02 4.21 -3.44
C LEU A 122 -16.82 3.94 -2.15
N ALA A 123 -17.16 2.68 -1.87
CA ALA A 123 -17.89 2.32 -0.67
C ALA A 123 -17.13 2.75 0.60
N GLY A 124 -15.84 2.44 0.71
CA GLY A 124 -15.01 2.82 1.86
C GLY A 124 -14.85 4.33 2.03
N LEU A 125 -14.64 5.07 0.93
CA LEU A 125 -14.53 6.53 0.97
C LEU A 125 -15.85 7.19 1.37
N ARG A 126 -16.99 6.71 0.85
CA ARG A 126 -18.31 7.22 1.22
C ARG A 126 -18.67 6.86 2.67
N SER A 127 -18.26 5.70 3.18
CA SER A 127 -18.40 5.38 4.60
C SER A 127 -17.55 6.31 5.48
N LEU A 128 -16.30 6.59 5.09
CA LEU A 128 -15.46 7.57 5.79
C LEU A 128 -16.07 8.98 5.77
N GLU A 129 -16.65 9.40 4.64
CA GLU A 129 -17.38 10.67 4.52
C GLU A 129 -18.56 10.75 5.51
N ARG A 130 -19.28 9.65 5.72
CA ARG A 130 -20.38 9.56 6.70
C ARG A 130 -19.91 9.34 8.15
N GLY A 131 -18.62 9.17 8.39
CA GLY A 131 -18.07 8.86 9.71
C GLY A 131 -18.33 7.43 10.18
N GLU A 132 -18.58 6.51 9.26
CA GLU A 132 -18.73 5.08 9.51
C GLU A 132 -17.36 4.37 9.54
N ASN A 133 -17.29 3.17 10.09
CA ASN A 133 -16.06 2.38 10.19
C ASN A 133 -16.26 0.92 9.73
N PRO A 134 -16.46 0.67 8.43
CA PRO A 134 -16.63 -0.68 7.88
C PRO A 134 -15.32 -1.49 7.91
N ALA A 135 -15.44 -2.81 7.71
CA ALA A 135 -14.29 -3.66 7.42
C ALA A 135 -13.57 -3.14 6.17
N GLY A 136 -12.25 -2.96 6.24
CA GLY A 136 -11.43 -2.38 5.15
C GLY A 136 -11.13 -0.88 5.29
N LEU A 137 -11.73 -0.18 6.27
CA LEU A 137 -11.36 1.17 6.64
C LEU A 137 -10.58 1.16 7.96
N VAL A 138 -9.39 1.77 7.95
CA VAL A 138 -8.60 2.01 9.16
C VAL A 138 -8.48 3.51 9.35
N THR A 139 -8.87 4.02 10.53
CA THR A 139 -8.69 5.43 10.91
C THR A 139 -7.71 5.55 12.06
N GLY A 140 -7.00 6.68 12.12
CA GLY A 140 -6.03 6.92 13.16
C GLY A 140 -5.60 8.38 13.23
N LYS A 141 -5.12 8.78 14.40
CA LYS A 141 -4.60 10.12 14.65
C LYS A 141 -3.14 10.04 15.05
N VAL A 142 -2.31 10.85 14.40
CA VAL A 142 -0.89 10.97 14.77
C VAL A 142 -0.75 12.05 15.85
N SER A 143 -0.09 11.70 16.95
CA SER A 143 0.27 12.64 18.02
C SER A 143 1.31 13.66 17.54
N GLY A 144 1.37 14.82 18.20
CA GLY A 144 2.01 16.06 17.69
C GLY A 144 3.49 16.00 17.28
N SER A 145 4.24 14.93 17.57
CA SER A 145 5.61 14.75 17.08
C SER A 145 5.69 14.27 15.63
N GLY A 146 4.58 13.82 15.02
CA GLY A 146 4.53 13.36 13.63
C GLY A 146 5.35 12.10 13.33
N THR A 147 6.09 11.58 14.32
CA THR A 147 7.01 10.44 14.20
C THR A 147 6.32 9.21 14.77
N PRO A 148 6.35 8.05 14.08
CA PRO A 148 5.92 6.79 14.68
C PRO A 148 6.66 6.57 16.00
N GLY A 149 5.93 6.09 17.02
CA GLY A 149 6.58 5.61 18.25
C GLY A 149 7.40 4.34 17.97
N LYS A 150 8.04 3.81 19.01
CA LYS A 150 8.74 2.52 18.91
C LYS A 150 7.77 1.40 18.52
N VAL A 151 8.19 0.54 17.62
CA VAL A 151 7.42 -0.60 17.11
C VAL A 151 7.84 -1.87 17.84
N VAL A 152 6.87 -2.64 18.34
CA VAL A 152 7.10 -3.96 18.92
C VAL A 152 6.41 -5.00 18.07
N TRP A 153 7.12 -6.05 17.68
CA TRP A 153 6.52 -7.22 17.06
C TRP A 153 6.23 -8.29 18.11
N VAL A 154 4.97 -8.74 18.14
CA VAL A 154 4.49 -9.72 19.11
C VAL A 154 4.21 -11.03 18.38
N PHE A 155 4.90 -12.08 18.78
CA PHE A 155 4.83 -13.42 18.22
C PHE A 155 4.03 -14.32 19.16
N PRO A 156 2.76 -14.65 18.84
CA PRO A 156 1.91 -15.42 19.73
C PRO A 156 2.35 -16.88 19.85
N GLY A 157 1.79 -17.56 20.87
CA GLY A 157 1.95 -19.00 21.04
C GLY A 157 1.01 -19.80 20.12
N GLN A 158 0.68 -21.02 20.53
CA GLN A 158 -0.32 -21.84 19.84
C GLN A 158 -1.75 -21.31 20.12
N GLY A 159 -2.64 -21.41 19.14
CA GLY A 159 -4.07 -21.07 19.24
C GLY A 159 -4.61 -20.21 18.10
N SER A 160 -3.73 -19.57 17.32
CA SER A 160 -4.09 -18.69 16.20
C SER A 160 -3.96 -19.35 14.82
N GLN A 161 -3.53 -20.60 14.76
CA GLN A 161 -3.42 -21.36 13.50
C GLN A 161 -4.78 -21.72 12.92
N TRP A 162 -4.84 -21.80 11.59
CA TRP A 162 -6.02 -22.24 10.84
C TRP A 162 -5.61 -22.89 9.52
N ALA A 163 -6.46 -23.75 8.96
CA ALA A 163 -6.16 -24.48 7.74
C ALA A 163 -6.06 -23.55 6.52
N GLY A 164 -4.94 -23.59 5.81
CA GLY A 164 -4.67 -22.68 4.68
C GLY A 164 -4.10 -21.33 5.09
N MET A 165 -3.61 -21.18 6.33
CA MET A 165 -2.90 -19.97 6.75
C MET A 165 -1.72 -19.67 5.83
N GLY A 166 -1.65 -18.45 5.31
CA GLY A 166 -0.57 -18.03 4.40
C GLY A 166 -0.69 -18.54 2.96
N ARG A 167 -1.72 -19.34 2.60
CA ARG A 167 -1.91 -19.86 1.24
C ARG A 167 -1.94 -18.77 0.18
N GLU A 168 -2.78 -17.75 0.38
CA GLU A 168 -2.89 -16.64 -0.56
C GLU A 168 -1.58 -15.81 -0.62
N LEU A 169 -0.88 -15.68 0.52
CA LEU A 169 0.39 -14.96 0.58
C LEU A 169 1.53 -15.68 -0.15
N LEU A 170 1.48 -17.02 -0.28
CA LEU A 170 2.44 -17.77 -1.10
C LEU A 170 2.34 -17.39 -2.58
N ASP A 171 1.15 -17.02 -3.04
CA ASP A 171 0.92 -16.67 -4.44
C ASP A 171 1.01 -15.14 -4.67
N ALA A 172 0.56 -14.34 -3.70
CA ALA A 172 0.47 -12.89 -3.81
C ALA A 172 1.74 -12.12 -3.38
N SER A 173 2.59 -12.70 -2.53
CA SER A 173 3.78 -12.04 -1.97
C SER A 173 5.05 -12.84 -2.23
N PRO A 174 5.89 -12.41 -3.21
CA PRO A 174 7.17 -13.06 -3.48
C PRO A 174 8.10 -13.11 -2.26
N VAL A 175 8.09 -12.06 -1.43
CA VAL A 175 8.88 -11.99 -0.19
C VAL A 175 8.43 -13.05 0.82
N PHE A 176 7.12 -13.25 0.95
CA PHE A 176 6.58 -14.29 1.82
C PHE A 176 6.97 -15.67 1.30
N ALA A 177 6.76 -15.92 0.00
CA ALA A 177 7.07 -17.20 -0.63
C ALA A 177 8.56 -17.57 -0.51
N GLU A 178 9.46 -16.63 -0.78
CA GLU A 178 10.91 -16.81 -0.62
C GLU A 178 11.27 -17.17 0.82
N ARG A 179 10.74 -16.41 1.80
CA ARG A 179 11.04 -16.67 3.21
C ARG A 179 10.48 -18.00 3.70
N ILE A 180 9.32 -18.43 3.20
CA ILE A 180 8.76 -19.75 3.50
C ILE A 180 9.60 -20.86 2.87
N ALA A 181 10.13 -20.68 1.65
CA ALA A 181 11.01 -21.65 1.03
C ALA A 181 12.32 -21.85 1.83
N GLU A 182 12.90 -20.77 2.35
CA GLU A 182 14.04 -20.84 3.28
C GLU A 182 13.68 -21.61 4.56
N CYS A 183 12.51 -21.34 5.15
CA CYS A 183 12.03 -22.06 6.33
C CYS A 183 11.82 -23.56 6.04
N ALA A 184 11.28 -23.89 4.87
CA ALA A 184 11.07 -25.27 4.44
C ALA A 184 12.40 -26.03 4.34
N ALA A 185 13.41 -25.42 3.71
CA ALA A 185 14.75 -26.00 3.60
C ALA A 185 15.42 -26.18 4.98
N ALA A 186 15.25 -25.22 5.90
CA ALA A 186 15.80 -25.31 7.26
C ALA A 186 15.09 -26.37 8.13
N LEU A 187 13.81 -26.63 7.89
CA LEU A 187 13.01 -27.62 8.61
C LEU A 187 13.16 -29.05 8.07
N GLU A 188 13.47 -29.20 6.78
CA GLU A 188 13.56 -30.48 6.06
C GLU A 188 14.31 -31.59 6.82
N PRO A 189 15.45 -31.33 7.51
CA PRO A 189 16.17 -32.38 8.25
C PRO A 189 15.44 -32.92 9.49
N PHE A 190 14.38 -32.25 9.96
CA PHE A 190 13.74 -32.51 11.25
C PHE A 190 12.26 -32.94 11.13
N ILE A 191 11.69 -32.91 9.93
CA ILE A 191 10.26 -33.20 9.68
C ILE A 191 10.09 -34.30 8.64
N ASP A 192 8.97 -35.02 8.69
CA ASP A 192 8.58 -36.08 7.76
C ASP A 192 7.45 -35.66 6.80
N TRP A 193 7.16 -34.35 6.74
CA TRP A 193 6.07 -33.74 5.96
C TRP A 193 6.56 -32.48 5.21
N SER A 194 5.76 -32.01 4.24
CA SER A 194 6.07 -30.82 3.44
C SER A 194 5.44 -29.57 4.02
N LEU A 195 6.25 -28.58 4.38
CA LEU A 195 5.76 -27.28 4.85
C LEU A 195 4.88 -26.57 3.80
N ILE A 196 5.29 -26.63 2.53
CA ILE A 196 4.56 -25.98 1.45
C ILE A 196 3.18 -26.62 1.27
N ASP A 197 3.10 -27.95 1.28
CA ASP A 197 1.84 -28.67 1.09
C ASP A 197 0.89 -28.40 2.25
N VAL A 198 1.42 -28.33 3.48
CA VAL A 198 0.67 -27.96 4.69
C VAL A 198 0.07 -26.56 4.57
N LEU A 199 0.86 -25.57 4.14
CA LEU A 199 0.38 -24.18 4.00
C LEU A 199 -0.58 -24.01 2.81
N ARG A 200 -0.38 -24.75 1.71
CA ARG A 200 -1.33 -24.77 0.59
C ARG A 200 -2.64 -25.49 0.92
N GLY A 201 -2.63 -26.34 1.93
CA GLY A 201 -3.76 -27.19 2.31
C GLY A 201 -3.90 -28.43 1.43
N ASP A 202 -2.81 -28.82 0.75
CA ASP A 202 -2.73 -30.01 -0.10
C ASP A 202 -2.29 -31.26 0.69
N ALA A 203 -1.82 -31.07 1.93
CA ALA A 203 -1.47 -32.14 2.85
C ALA A 203 -2.70 -32.85 3.44
N ASP A 204 -2.51 -34.04 4.00
CA ASP A 204 -3.55 -34.77 4.73
C ASP A 204 -4.16 -33.88 5.85
N PRO A 205 -5.48 -33.69 5.90
CA PRO A 205 -6.13 -32.91 6.96
C PRO A 205 -5.71 -33.33 8.38
N GLY A 206 -5.43 -34.61 8.62
CA GLY A 206 -4.98 -35.11 9.92
C GLY A 206 -3.61 -34.59 10.36
N LEU A 207 -2.78 -34.11 9.43
CA LEU A 207 -1.49 -33.48 9.77
C LEU A 207 -1.70 -32.14 10.49
N MET A 208 -2.78 -31.40 10.19
CA MET A 208 -3.05 -30.11 10.85
C MET A 208 -3.57 -30.25 12.29
N GLU A 209 -3.84 -31.48 12.75
CA GLU A 209 -4.18 -31.76 14.16
C GLU A 209 -2.93 -32.05 15.01
N ARG A 210 -1.80 -32.37 14.36
CA ARG A 210 -0.54 -32.72 15.01
C ARG A 210 0.20 -31.48 15.50
N VAL A 211 0.53 -31.45 16.79
CA VAL A 211 1.31 -30.36 17.40
C VAL A 211 2.67 -30.23 16.71
N ASP A 212 3.30 -31.36 16.36
CA ASP A 212 4.59 -31.40 15.68
C ASP A 212 4.57 -30.90 14.23
N VAL A 213 3.37 -30.67 13.66
CA VAL A 213 3.17 -29.96 12.39
C VAL A 213 2.78 -28.50 12.63
N LEU A 214 1.85 -28.26 13.56
CA LEU A 214 1.31 -26.93 13.82
C LEU A 214 2.35 -25.94 14.33
N GLN A 215 3.25 -26.33 15.25
CA GLN A 215 4.23 -25.38 15.78
C GLN A 215 5.25 -24.94 14.71
N PRO A 216 5.89 -25.85 13.95
CA PRO A 216 6.83 -25.45 12.89
C PRO A 216 6.15 -24.67 11.76
N ALA A 217 4.94 -25.05 11.34
CA ALA A 217 4.18 -24.30 10.34
C ALA A 217 3.85 -22.88 10.82
N SER A 218 3.40 -22.74 12.08
CA SER A 218 3.12 -21.42 12.68
C SER A 218 4.37 -20.56 12.80
N PHE A 219 5.51 -21.16 13.17
CA PHE A 219 6.80 -20.49 13.18
C PHE A 219 7.16 -19.93 11.80
N ALA A 220 7.07 -20.75 10.75
CA ALA A 220 7.37 -20.32 9.40
C ALA A 220 6.48 -19.17 8.94
N VAL A 221 5.17 -19.23 9.20
CA VAL A 221 4.23 -18.13 8.89
C VAL A 221 4.60 -16.85 9.64
N MET A 222 4.91 -16.93 10.93
CA MET A 222 5.33 -15.76 11.72
C MET A 222 6.61 -15.11 11.17
N VAL A 223 7.60 -15.93 10.80
CA VAL A 223 8.87 -15.47 10.20
C VAL A 223 8.65 -14.91 8.80
N GLY A 224 7.76 -15.51 7.99
CA GLY A 224 7.37 -15.00 6.68
C GLY A 224 6.66 -13.64 6.75
N LEU A 225 5.72 -13.48 7.69
CA LEU A 225 5.02 -12.19 7.91
C LEU A 225 5.99 -11.10 8.37
N ALA A 226 6.96 -11.45 9.23
CA ALA A 226 8.02 -10.53 9.65
C ALA A 226 8.84 -10.04 8.43
N ALA A 227 9.19 -10.92 7.50
CA ALA A 227 9.89 -10.54 6.27
C ALA A 227 9.05 -9.59 5.39
N VAL A 228 7.74 -9.84 5.26
CA VAL A 228 6.83 -8.96 4.50
C VAL A 228 6.80 -7.55 5.11
N TRP A 229 6.63 -7.43 6.43
CA TRP A 229 6.66 -6.12 7.09
C TRP A 229 8.01 -5.40 6.90
N GLN A 230 9.11 -6.12 7.01
CA GLN A 230 10.46 -5.59 6.74
C GLN A 230 10.61 -5.08 5.30
N SER A 231 10.06 -5.78 4.31
CA SER A 231 10.17 -5.38 2.90
C SER A 231 9.49 -4.05 2.57
N VAL A 232 8.47 -3.67 3.36
CA VAL A 232 7.79 -2.36 3.23
C VAL A 232 8.37 -1.30 4.18
N GLY A 233 9.54 -1.58 4.77
CA GLY A 233 10.30 -0.63 5.60
C GLY A 233 9.87 -0.59 7.07
N VAL A 234 8.93 -1.43 7.51
CA VAL A 234 8.56 -1.53 8.92
C VAL A 234 9.54 -2.47 9.63
N LYS A 235 10.30 -1.92 10.59
CA LYS A 235 11.27 -2.67 11.39
C LYS A 235 10.91 -2.59 12.87
N PRO A 236 11.05 -3.67 13.64
CA PRO A 236 10.79 -3.64 15.07
C PRO A 236 11.94 -2.97 15.82
N ASP A 237 11.61 -2.17 16.84
CA ASP A 237 12.55 -1.71 17.88
C ASP A 237 12.74 -2.77 18.97
N ALA A 238 11.73 -3.63 19.15
CA ALA A 238 11.76 -4.78 20.06
C ALA A 238 10.89 -5.92 19.52
N VAL A 239 11.19 -7.13 19.96
CA VAL A 239 10.37 -8.32 19.72
C VAL A 239 9.94 -8.92 21.04
N LEU A 240 8.75 -9.50 21.07
CA LEU A 240 8.21 -10.24 22.20
C LEU A 240 7.59 -11.54 21.68
N GLY A 241 7.97 -12.67 22.26
CA GLY A 241 7.33 -13.95 21.99
C GLY A 241 6.54 -14.44 23.18
N HIS A 242 5.48 -15.21 22.93
CA HIS A 242 4.77 -15.94 23.98
C HIS A 242 4.92 -17.44 23.77
N SER A 243 5.56 -18.14 24.72
CA SER A 243 5.84 -19.58 24.63
C SER A 243 6.58 -19.93 23.33
N GLN A 244 6.06 -20.79 22.46
CA GLN A 244 6.70 -21.13 21.18
C GLN A 244 6.98 -19.91 20.29
N GLY A 245 6.20 -18.83 20.43
CA GLY A 245 6.41 -17.60 19.69
C GLY A 245 7.76 -16.94 20.00
N GLU A 246 8.39 -17.25 21.14
CA GLU A 246 9.76 -16.81 21.45
C GLU A 246 10.78 -17.32 20.45
N ILE A 247 10.56 -18.48 19.82
CA ILE A 247 11.45 -19.03 18.80
C ILE A 247 11.43 -18.15 17.54
N ALA A 248 10.23 -17.72 17.11
CA ALA A 248 10.08 -16.78 16.00
C ALA A 248 10.66 -15.40 16.34
N ALA A 249 10.42 -14.90 17.55
CA ALA A 249 11.00 -13.64 18.02
C ALA A 249 12.55 -13.69 18.05
N ALA A 250 13.13 -14.78 18.55
CA ALA A 250 14.58 -14.98 18.58
C ALA A 250 15.18 -15.07 17.18
N CYS A 251 14.51 -15.74 16.24
CA CYS A 251 14.93 -15.78 14.83
C CYS A 251 14.88 -14.37 14.20
N VAL A 252 13.76 -13.66 14.35
CA VAL A 252 13.55 -12.35 13.71
C VAL A 252 14.44 -11.24 14.29
N SER A 253 14.81 -11.34 15.57
CA SER A 253 15.80 -10.44 16.19
C SER A 253 17.25 -10.78 15.81
N GLY A 254 17.50 -11.91 15.17
CA GLY A 254 18.84 -12.41 14.84
C GLY A 254 19.57 -13.05 16.03
N ALA A 255 18.88 -13.28 17.15
CA ALA A 255 19.45 -14.01 18.29
C ALA A 255 19.64 -15.51 18.00
N LEU A 256 18.80 -16.07 17.12
CA LEU A 256 18.97 -17.41 16.54
C LEU A 256 19.08 -17.32 15.02
N SER A 257 19.93 -18.15 14.44
CA SER A 257 19.93 -18.42 13.00
C SER A 257 18.59 -19.07 12.59
N LEU A 258 18.26 -19.03 11.29
CA LEU A 258 17.05 -19.69 10.81
C LEU A 258 17.13 -21.20 11.05
N GLU A 259 18.30 -21.79 10.82
CA GLU A 259 18.59 -23.21 10.98
C GLU A 259 18.47 -23.66 12.44
N ASP A 260 19.02 -22.88 13.39
CA ASP A 260 18.89 -23.18 14.82
C ASP A 260 17.45 -23.02 15.30
N ALA A 261 16.75 -21.98 14.84
CA ALA A 261 15.34 -21.78 15.18
C ALA A 261 14.44 -22.89 14.62
N ALA A 262 14.67 -23.33 13.37
CA ALA A 262 13.99 -24.45 12.74
C ALA A 262 14.21 -25.76 13.51
N ARG A 263 15.46 -26.03 13.90
CA ARG A 263 15.79 -27.18 14.76
C ARG A 263 15.07 -27.13 16.10
N VAL A 264 15.09 -25.99 16.78
CA VAL A 264 14.45 -25.83 18.09
C VAL A 264 12.94 -26.04 18.00
N VAL A 265 12.27 -25.44 17.02
CA VAL A 265 10.81 -25.58 16.89
C VAL A 265 10.39 -26.99 16.51
N ALA A 266 11.13 -27.67 15.63
CA ALA A 266 10.82 -29.02 15.20
C ALA A 266 11.06 -30.07 16.30
N LEU A 267 12.20 -30.00 17.00
CA LEU A 267 12.50 -30.97 18.05
C LEU A 267 11.67 -30.75 19.32
N ARG A 268 11.34 -29.49 19.65
CA ARG A 268 10.50 -29.18 20.82
C ARG A 268 9.06 -29.63 20.64
N SER A 269 8.53 -29.61 19.42
CA SER A 269 7.14 -29.98 19.16
C SER A 269 6.90 -31.49 19.17
N GLN A 270 7.98 -32.28 19.06
CA GLN A 270 7.98 -33.75 19.15
C GLN A 270 8.12 -34.29 20.60
N ALA A 271 8.45 -33.42 21.56
CA ALA A 271 8.68 -33.76 22.97
C ALA A 271 7.42 -33.59 23.82
#